data_AF-A0A957R6Y7-F1
#
_entry.id   AF-A0A957R6Y7-F1
#
_cell.length_a   1.000
_cell.length_b   1.000
_cell.length_c   1.000
_cell.angle_alpha   90.00
_cell.angle_beta   90.00
_cell.angle_gamma   90.00
#
_symmetry.space_group_name_H-M   'P 1'
#
loop_
_entity.id
_entity.type
_entity.pdbx_description
1 polymer ?
#
loop_
_entity_poly.entity_id
_entity_poly.type
_entity_poly.pdbx_seq_one_letter_code
_entity_poly.pdbx_strand_id
1 'polypeptide(L)'
;VLKTTDEGQTWSEISPDLTRNDPDKLQKTGGPINLDSIGAETYCTVYAIAESPQEAGVLWAGSDDGLVHLSKDGGANWENVTPPDLPEWSMINMIELSPHDAATVYVAAAKYKLDDYTPYIYKSADYGQTWTLITNGIRENDYVRAIRCDPNREGLLYAGTETGIYVSFDEGVNWQPFNLNLPVCPVYDLIIKDNDLIAGTHGRAMWILDDITPLHQLMDQSTNPEAVRLLKPRDTTRLFPPLFYGWGGGAPGKNYTAAFTEITTFTEEKTDENAVIRHYLDAGEDRPLGVTIGYHLPEAAADLKLEILDKAGQVIRTYTHKPAESEEMSAEQKEELKSKLYAPAKAGYNRLLWDMRYEDGTKIKGKDMTATRPLGPVASLGQYKVRLTVGEEVQTHAFNITADPRVDTPAADYEAQLALLLQIRDKISEANEAVNTLRDIREQIDGWLKRVTDEAVQSAGKALKEQLLEIEKPLIAPGVKTRSQALNEGTRLIEKLGSLQSYVASADFKPTAAGHEHFTFLSKLVDEQLAAYDTALGAQVASFNQLVAKTGAAAVVIG
;
A
#
# COMPACT_ATOMS: atom_id res chain seq x y z
N VAL A 1 -15.23 -39.86 14.12
CA VAL A 1 -14.04 -38.97 13.99
C VAL A 1 -12.78 -39.82 14.04
N LEU A 2 -11.82 -39.54 13.16
CA LEU A 2 -10.53 -40.26 13.09
C LEU A 2 -9.39 -39.33 13.50
N LYS A 3 -8.38 -39.88 14.18
CA LYS A 3 -7.17 -39.19 14.63
C LYS A 3 -5.91 -39.86 14.09
N THR A 4 -4.96 -39.03 13.66
CA THR A 4 -3.58 -39.41 13.35
C THR A 4 -2.62 -38.58 14.21
N THR A 5 -1.45 -39.13 14.50
CA THR A 5 -0.31 -38.42 15.14
C THR A 5 0.98 -38.58 14.35
N ASP A 6 0.90 -39.05 13.11
CA ASP A 6 2.02 -39.45 12.27
C ASP A 6 1.88 -38.94 10.83
N GLU A 7 1.33 -37.73 10.69
CA GLU A 7 1.09 -37.04 9.42
C GLU A 7 0.15 -37.82 8.48
N GLY A 8 -0.79 -38.59 9.05
CA GLY A 8 -1.83 -39.31 8.31
C GLY A 8 -1.44 -40.71 7.84
N GLN A 9 -0.33 -41.27 8.33
CA GLN A 9 0.08 -42.64 7.98
C GLN A 9 -0.82 -43.68 8.64
N THR A 10 -1.22 -43.47 9.89
CA THR A 10 -2.17 -44.32 10.60
C THR A 10 -3.29 -43.52 11.25
N TRP A 11 -4.47 -44.14 11.32
CA TRP A 11 -5.69 -43.52 11.82
C TRP A 11 -6.35 -44.40 12.87
N SER A 12 -6.83 -43.76 13.93
CA SER A 12 -7.59 -44.38 15.02
C SER A 12 -8.93 -43.69 15.20
N GLU A 13 -9.98 -44.44 15.48
CA GLU A 13 -11.29 -43.88 15.78
C GLU A 13 -11.32 -43.33 17.21
N ILE A 14 -11.79 -42.09 17.34
CA ILE A 14 -11.83 -41.35 18.61
C ILE A 14 -13.21 -40.74 18.86
N SER A 15 -14.28 -41.31 18.32
CA SER A 15 -15.64 -40.90 18.66
C SER A 15 -16.63 -42.02 18.36
N PRO A 16 -17.80 -42.04 19.02
CA PRO A 16 -18.97 -42.71 18.46
C PRO A 16 -19.49 -41.95 17.22
N ASP A 17 -20.66 -42.37 16.71
CA ASP A 17 -21.42 -41.56 15.76
C ASP A 17 -21.88 -40.26 16.45
N LEU A 18 -21.52 -39.12 15.86
CA LEU A 18 -21.81 -37.77 16.37
C LEU A 18 -22.90 -37.07 15.56
N THR A 19 -23.69 -37.84 14.83
CA THR A 19 -24.77 -37.37 13.96
C THR A 19 -26.11 -37.93 14.45
N ARG A 20 -27.22 -37.54 13.79
CA ARG A 20 -28.53 -38.14 14.08
C ARG A 20 -28.60 -39.59 13.63
N ASN A 21 -27.73 -39.99 12.70
CA ASN A 21 -27.65 -41.34 12.14
C ASN A 21 -29.02 -41.89 11.72
N ASP A 22 -29.81 -41.05 11.05
CA ASP A 22 -31.14 -41.41 10.58
C ASP A 22 -31.01 -42.36 9.37
N PRO A 23 -31.43 -43.64 9.49
CA PRO A 23 -31.29 -44.60 8.41
C PRO A 23 -32.03 -44.19 7.12
N ASP A 24 -33.10 -43.40 7.22
CA ASP A 24 -33.87 -42.95 6.07
C ASP A 24 -33.09 -41.93 5.22
N LYS A 25 -32.09 -41.26 5.82
CA LYS A 25 -31.21 -40.29 5.15
C LYS A 25 -29.91 -40.89 4.62
N LEU A 26 -29.67 -42.17 4.91
CA LEU A 26 -28.50 -42.94 4.47
C LEU A 26 -28.83 -43.88 3.30
N GLN A 27 -30.03 -43.76 2.74
CA GLN A 27 -30.45 -44.55 1.57
C GLN A 27 -29.74 -44.07 0.30
N LYS A 28 -29.75 -44.92 -0.74
CA LYS A 28 -29.20 -44.55 -2.05
C LYS A 28 -29.90 -43.30 -2.60
N THR A 29 -29.11 -42.35 -3.07
CA THR A 29 -29.56 -41.08 -3.63
C THR A 29 -30.33 -41.26 -4.95
N GLY A 30 -31.16 -40.28 -5.35
CA GLY A 30 -31.93 -40.30 -6.60
C GLY A 30 -33.37 -40.84 -6.54
N GLY A 31 -33.82 -41.30 -5.37
CA GLY A 31 -35.22 -41.69 -5.14
C GLY A 31 -35.66 -42.95 -5.91
N PRO A 32 -36.98 -43.22 -6.00
CA PRO A 32 -37.47 -44.50 -6.52
C PRO A 32 -37.37 -44.67 -8.04
N ILE A 33 -37.12 -43.60 -8.79
CA ILE A 33 -37.20 -43.60 -10.26
C ILE A 33 -35.81 -43.64 -10.90
N ASN A 34 -34.83 -42.90 -10.39
CA ASN A 34 -33.49 -42.86 -10.96
C ASN A 34 -32.46 -42.75 -9.85
N LEU A 35 -31.94 -43.89 -9.39
CA LEU A 35 -30.85 -43.91 -8.41
C LEU A 35 -29.65 -43.17 -9.00
N ASP A 36 -29.17 -42.17 -8.28
CA ASP A 36 -27.97 -41.38 -8.60
C ASP A 36 -26.84 -41.78 -7.64
N SER A 37 -25.60 -41.55 -8.05
CA SER A 37 -24.37 -41.80 -7.28
C SER A 37 -23.61 -40.53 -6.91
N ILE A 38 -24.12 -39.33 -7.20
CA ILE A 38 -23.47 -38.07 -6.81
C ILE A 38 -23.42 -37.84 -5.30
N GLY A 39 -24.28 -38.51 -4.52
CA GLY A 39 -24.25 -38.47 -3.05
C GLY A 39 -24.65 -37.13 -2.43
N ALA A 40 -25.15 -36.18 -3.21
CA ALA A 40 -25.49 -34.82 -2.77
C ALA A 40 -26.57 -34.78 -1.69
N GLU A 41 -27.38 -35.85 -1.61
CA GLU A 41 -28.45 -36.06 -0.64
C GLU A 41 -28.09 -37.04 0.49
N THR A 42 -26.81 -37.41 0.63
CA THR A 42 -26.34 -38.19 1.79
C THR A 42 -26.17 -37.24 2.97
N TYR A 43 -26.84 -37.52 4.09
CA TYR A 43 -26.73 -36.76 5.34
C TYR A 43 -26.00 -37.60 6.40
N CYS A 44 -25.99 -37.11 7.65
CA CYS A 44 -25.36 -37.78 8.79
C CYS A 44 -23.84 -37.83 8.64
N THR A 45 -23.25 -36.70 8.25
CA THR A 45 -21.81 -36.51 8.14
C THR A 45 -21.33 -35.51 9.20
N VAL A 46 -20.26 -35.83 9.92
CA VAL A 46 -19.51 -34.82 10.67
C VAL A 46 -18.84 -33.88 9.66
N TYR A 47 -19.35 -32.66 9.57
CA TYR A 47 -19.01 -31.68 8.53
C TYR A 47 -17.95 -30.68 9.02
N ALA A 48 -18.04 -30.25 10.27
CA ALA A 48 -17.08 -29.34 10.90
C ALA A 48 -16.36 -30.06 12.05
N ILE A 49 -15.05 -29.87 12.14
CA ILE A 49 -14.23 -30.32 13.27
C ILE A 49 -13.21 -29.25 13.61
N ALA A 50 -13.03 -28.98 14.91
CA ALA A 50 -12.06 -28.00 15.40
C ALA A 50 -11.42 -28.50 16.70
N GLU A 51 -10.11 -28.28 16.85
CA GLU A 51 -9.40 -28.43 18.14
C GLU A 51 -9.14 -27.03 18.71
N SER A 52 -9.28 -26.88 20.03
CA SER A 52 -9.01 -25.61 20.70
C SER A 52 -7.56 -25.16 20.48
N PRO A 53 -7.33 -23.91 20.06
CA PRO A 53 -5.98 -23.36 19.96
C PRO A 53 -5.36 -23.09 21.34
N GLN A 54 -6.17 -23.13 22.42
CA GLN A 54 -5.75 -22.79 23.78
C GLN A 54 -5.64 -24.02 24.69
N GLU A 55 -6.39 -25.10 24.41
CA GLU A 55 -6.48 -26.29 25.27
C GLU A 55 -6.35 -27.58 24.45
N ALA A 56 -5.18 -28.23 24.55
CA ALA A 56 -4.93 -29.48 23.85
C ALA A 56 -5.94 -30.57 24.24
N GLY A 57 -6.50 -31.27 23.24
CA GLY A 57 -7.49 -32.32 23.46
C GLY A 57 -8.92 -31.83 23.70
N VAL A 58 -9.17 -30.52 23.68
CA VAL A 58 -10.54 -29.98 23.59
C VAL A 58 -10.94 -29.95 22.11
N LEU A 59 -11.89 -30.82 21.75
CA LEU A 59 -12.34 -31.04 20.37
C LEU A 59 -13.81 -30.70 20.23
N TRP A 60 -14.17 -30.11 19.10
CA TRP A 60 -15.54 -29.80 18.72
C TRP A 60 -15.87 -30.47 17.40
N ALA A 61 -17.09 -30.99 17.29
CA ALA A 61 -17.61 -31.60 16.07
C ALA A 61 -19.01 -31.08 15.76
N GLY A 62 -19.26 -30.75 14.50
CA GLY A 62 -20.55 -30.29 13.99
C GLY A 62 -20.98 -31.15 12.81
N SER A 63 -22.23 -31.59 12.79
CA SER A 63 -22.77 -32.44 11.72
C SER A 63 -23.57 -31.65 10.68
N ASP A 64 -23.74 -32.22 9.49
CA ASP A 64 -24.63 -31.69 8.45
C ASP A 64 -26.13 -31.89 8.74
N ASP A 65 -26.46 -32.59 9.83
CA ASP A 65 -27.82 -32.83 10.34
C ASP A 65 -28.13 -32.11 11.67
N GLY A 66 -27.23 -31.24 12.12
CA GLY A 66 -27.53 -30.20 13.10
C GLY A 66 -27.19 -30.53 14.54
N LEU A 67 -26.22 -31.44 14.77
CA LEU A 67 -25.68 -31.70 16.10
C LEU A 67 -24.32 -31.05 16.27
N VAL A 68 -24.08 -30.52 17.47
CA VAL A 68 -22.79 -30.01 17.93
C VAL A 68 -22.36 -30.81 19.15
N HIS A 69 -21.13 -31.32 19.13
CA HIS A 69 -20.55 -32.11 20.19
C HIS A 69 -19.22 -31.54 20.67
N LEU A 70 -18.94 -31.73 21.96
CA LEU A 70 -17.72 -31.32 22.63
C LEU A 70 -17.04 -32.54 23.27
N SER A 71 -15.73 -32.65 23.11
CA SER A 71 -14.86 -33.51 23.91
C SER A 71 -13.81 -32.65 24.62
N LYS A 72 -13.53 -32.95 25.89
CA LYS A 72 -12.48 -32.29 26.67
C LYS A 72 -11.29 -33.21 27.01
N ASP A 73 -11.27 -34.42 26.44
CA ASP A 73 -10.33 -35.48 26.80
C ASP A 73 -9.73 -36.17 25.56
N GLY A 74 -9.57 -35.42 24.47
CA GLY A 74 -8.93 -35.88 23.24
C GLY A 74 -9.78 -36.86 22.43
N GLY A 75 -11.09 -36.85 22.60
CA GLY A 75 -12.06 -37.68 21.91
C GLY A 75 -12.49 -38.94 22.67
N ALA A 76 -12.05 -39.14 23.92
CA ALA A 76 -12.47 -40.32 24.68
C ALA A 76 -13.96 -40.26 25.05
N ASN A 77 -14.46 -39.08 25.41
CA ASN A 77 -15.87 -38.82 25.69
C ASN A 77 -16.35 -37.60 24.90
N TRP A 78 -17.60 -37.68 24.41
CA TRP A 78 -18.26 -36.60 23.65
C TRP A 78 -19.62 -36.29 24.29
N GLU A 79 -19.87 -35.00 24.50
CA GLU A 79 -21.14 -34.47 25.01
C GLU A 79 -21.87 -33.72 23.91
N ASN A 80 -23.17 -33.95 23.76
CA ASN A 80 -24.02 -33.18 22.84
C ASN A 80 -24.34 -31.83 23.49
N VAL A 81 -23.83 -30.76 22.90
CA VAL A 81 -23.97 -29.37 23.34
C VAL A 81 -24.68 -28.52 22.29
N THR A 82 -25.57 -29.14 21.50
CA THR A 82 -26.30 -28.46 20.42
C THR A 82 -27.15 -27.32 20.97
N PRO A 83 -27.16 -26.12 20.33
CA PRO A 83 -28.07 -25.04 20.73
C PRO A 83 -29.52 -25.53 20.70
N PRO A 84 -30.30 -25.37 21.78
CA PRO A 84 -31.63 -25.98 21.90
C PRO A 84 -32.64 -25.41 20.88
N ASP A 85 -32.45 -24.16 20.45
CA ASP A 85 -33.32 -23.47 19.49
C ASP A 85 -32.82 -23.58 18.03
N LEU A 86 -31.71 -24.29 17.78
CA LEU A 86 -31.24 -24.55 16.41
C LEU A 86 -32.25 -25.47 15.70
N PRO A 87 -32.80 -25.06 14.53
CA PRO A 87 -33.72 -25.91 13.80
C PRO A 87 -33.10 -27.25 13.43
N GLU A 88 -33.85 -28.34 13.61
CA GLU A 88 -33.38 -29.67 13.21
C GLU A 88 -33.03 -29.70 11.71
N TRP A 89 -32.03 -30.53 11.37
CA TRP A 89 -31.50 -30.66 10.01
C TRP A 89 -30.80 -29.42 9.46
N SER A 90 -30.41 -28.49 10.34
CA SER A 90 -29.47 -27.43 10.00
C SER A 90 -28.08 -28.02 9.77
N MET A 91 -27.38 -27.58 8.73
CA MET A 91 -25.98 -27.94 8.51
C MET A 91 -25.10 -27.05 9.37
N ILE A 92 -24.27 -27.64 10.24
CA ILE A 92 -23.21 -26.93 10.95
C ILE A 92 -22.07 -26.65 9.96
N ASN A 93 -22.05 -25.46 9.38
CA ASN A 93 -21.05 -25.09 8.37
C ASN A 93 -19.68 -24.86 8.99
N MET A 94 -19.64 -24.26 10.18
CA MET A 94 -18.40 -23.83 10.81
C MET A 94 -18.52 -23.78 12.33
N ILE A 95 -17.43 -24.20 13.00
CA ILE A 95 -17.21 -24.01 14.43
C ILE A 95 -15.95 -23.13 14.55
N GLU A 96 -16.11 -21.93 15.06
CA GLU A 96 -15.04 -20.96 15.27
C GLU A 96 -14.75 -20.87 16.78
N LEU A 97 -13.54 -21.24 17.17
CA LEU A 97 -13.10 -21.20 18.55
C LEU A 97 -12.40 -19.87 18.81
N SER A 98 -12.78 -19.18 19.88
CA SER A 98 -12.20 -17.88 20.18
C SER A 98 -10.69 -18.00 20.46
N PRO A 99 -9.84 -17.17 19.85
CA PRO A 99 -8.43 -17.08 20.21
C PRO A 99 -8.20 -16.32 21.53
N HIS A 100 -9.25 -15.66 22.08
CA HIS A 100 -9.16 -14.80 23.26
C HIS A 100 -9.66 -15.45 24.55
N ASP A 101 -10.57 -16.42 24.44
CA ASP A 101 -11.15 -17.13 25.59
C ASP A 101 -11.46 -18.58 25.24
N ALA A 102 -10.94 -19.52 26.03
CA ALA A 102 -11.00 -20.95 25.70
C ALA A 102 -12.43 -21.55 25.81
N ALA A 103 -13.32 -20.91 26.59
CA ALA A 103 -14.70 -21.32 26.75
C ALA A 103 -15.63 -20.79 25.64
N THR A 104 -15.17 -19.80 24.87
CA THR A 104 -15.97 -19.10 23.87
C THR A 104 -15.90 -19.77 22.50
N VAL A 105 -17.07 -20.08 21.96
CA VAL A 105 -17.26 -20.71 20.64
C VAL A 105 -18.39 -20.02 19.88
N TYR A 106 -18.21 -19.94 18.56
CA TYR A 106 -19.21 -19.48 17.62
C TYR A 106 -19.53 -20.58 16.61
N VAL A 107 -20.81 -20.76 16.30
CA VAL A 107 -21.28 -21.76 15.35
C VAL A 107 -22.09 -21.08 14.27
N ALA A 108 -21.63 -21.17 13.02
CA ALA A 108 -22.42 -20.79 11.86
C ALA A 108 -23.15 -22.03 11.32
N ALA A 109 -24.47 -21.91 11.18
CA ALA A 109 -25.32 -22.96 10.66
C ALA A 109 -26.19 -22.46 9.51
N ALA A 110 -26.60 -23.36 8.62
CA ALA A 110 -27.50 -23.01 7.53
C ALA A 110 -28.50 -24.13 7.23
N LYS A 111 -29.69 -23.74 6.79
CA LYS A 111 -30.77 -24.67 6.46
C LYS A 111 -31.33 -24.44 5.04
N TYR A 112 -30.54 -23.78 4.18
CA TYR A 112 -30.93 -23.38 2.83
C TYR A 112 -31.33 -24.56 1.92
N LYS A 113 -30.82 -25.77 2.19
CA LYS A 113 -31.21 -27.00 1.48
C LYS A 113 -32.66 -27.44 1.76
N LEU A 114 -33.30 -26.85 2.76
CA LEU A 114 -34.68 -27.10 3.16
C LEU A 114 -35.54 -25.83 3.05
N ASP A 115 -35.20 -24.96 2.08
CA ASP A 115 -35.92 -23.70 1.78
C ASP A 115 -35.97 -22.71 2.95
N ASP A 116 -34.95 -22.74 3.82
CA ASP A 116 -34.79 -21.83 4.96
C ASP A 116 -33.47 -21.04 4.80
N TYR A 117 -33.61 -19.76 4.46
CA TYR A 117 -32.49 -18.85 4.21
C TYR A 117 -32.14 -17.97 5.41
N THR A 118 -32.73 -18.26 6.58
CA THR A 118 -32.49 -17.52 7.82
C THR A 118 -31.02 -17.61 8.22
N PRO A 119 -30.37 -16.50 8.62
CA PRO A 119 -29.03 -16.55 9.17
C PRO A 119 -29.04 -17.18 10.57
N TYR A 120 -28.13 -18.12 10.80
CA TYR A 120 -27.90 -18.72 12.12
C TYR A 120 -26.43 -18.59 12.51
N ILE A 121 -26.18 -17.79 13.54
CA ILE A 121 -24.90 -17.73 14.25
C ILE A 121 -25.20 -17.85 15.74
N TYR A 122 -24.65 -18.86 16.39
CA TYR A 122 -24.79 -19.06 17.84
C TYR A 122 -23.46 -18.80 18.54
N LYS A 123 -23.49 -18.04 19.63
CA LYS A 123 -22.35 -17.85 20.55
C LYS A 123 -22.60 -18.62 21.84
N SER A 124 -21.56 -19.29 22.35
CA SER A 124 -21.48 -19.75 23.73
C SER A 124 -20.19 -19.21 24.37
N ALA A 125 -20.22 -18.96 25.68
CA ALA A 125 -19.07 -18.53 26.48
C ALA A 125 -18.80 -19.48 27.67
N ASP A 126 -19.36 -20.69 27.62
CA ASP A 126 -19.32 -21.67 28.71
C ASP A 126 -19.16 -23.10 28.19
N TYR A 127 -18.43 -23.27 27.09
CA TYR A 127 -18.25 -24.56 26.40
C TYR A 127 -19.56 -25.20 25.92
N GLY A 128 -20.50 -24.41 25.43
CA GLY A 128 -21.74 -24.89 24.79
C GLY A 128 -22.85 -25.26 25.78
N GLN A 129 -22.71 -24.93 27.07
CA GLN A 129 -23.78 -25.16 28.05
C GLN A 129 -24.96 -24.20 27.81
N THR A 130 -24.67 -22.95 27.45
CA THR A 130 -25.66 -21.96 27.05
C THR A 130 -25.29 -21.31 25.71
N TRP A 131 -26.32 -20.96 24.93
CA TRP A 131 -26.17 -20.41 23.59
C TRP A 131 -27.04 -19.17 23.41
N THR A 132 -26.53 -18.21 22.63
CA THR A 132 -27.24 -17.00 22.22
C THR A 132 -27.19 -16.86 20.70
N LEU A 133 -28.34 -16.65 20.06
CA LEU A 133 -28.40 -16.31 18.63
C LEU A 133 -27.93 -14.86 18.43
N ILE A 134 -26.91 -14.66 17.61
CA ILE A 134 -26.22 -13.38 17.43
C ILE A 134 -26.23 -12.96 15.96
N THR A 135 -27.42 -12.77 15.38
CA THR A 135 -27.60 -12.46 13.95
C THR A 135 -28.24 -11.10 13.69
N ASN A 136 -28.39 -10.27 14.73
CA ASN A 136 -28.99 -8.95 14.62
C ASN A 136 -28.18 -8.06 13.65
N GLY A 137 -28.84 -7.52 12.62
CA GLY A 137 -28.22 -6.73 11.56
C GLY A 137 -27.86 -7.51 10.29
N ILE A 138 -27.86 -8.85 10.33
CA ILE A 138 -27.76 -9.69 9.12
C ILE A 138 -29.15 -9.79 8.48
N ARG A 139 -29.20 -9.68 7.14
CA ARG A 139 -30.45 -9.76 6.37
C ARG A 139 -31.09 -11.16 6.50
N GLU A 140 -32.41 -11.21 6.69
CA GLU A 140 -33.17 -12.46 6.93
C GLU A 140 -32.99 -13.54 5.86
N ASN A 141 -32.78 -13.17 4.59
CA ASN A 141 -32.55 -14.10 3.48
C ASN A 141 -31.08 -14.14 3.04
N ASP A 142 -30.16 -14.12 4.00
CA ASP A 142 -28.71 -14.10 3.77
C ASP A 142 -28.00 -15.02 4.77
N TYR A 143 -28.26 -16.32 4.62
CA TYR A 143 -27.70 -17.35 5.50
C TYR A 143 -26.17 -17.30 5.57
N VAL A 144 -25.66 -17.72 6.72
CA VAL A 144 -24.25 -17.60 7.10
C VAL A 144 -23.53 -18.92 6.82
N ARG A 145 -22.36 -18.81 6.20
CA ARG A 145 -21.48 -19.94 5.89
C ARG A 145 -20.25 -19.97 6.78
N ALA A 146 -19.68 -18.80 7.03
CA ALA A 146 -18.45 -18.65 7.78
C ALA A 146 -18.60 -17.59 8.88
N ILE A 147 -17.94 -17.82 10.01
CA ILE A 147 -17.71 -16.83 11.06
C ILE A 147 -16.24 -16.90 11.48
N ARG A 148 -15.58 -15.76 11.65
CA ARG A 148 -14.19 -15.68 12.09
C ARG A 148 -14.01 -14.64 13.18
N CYS A 149 -13.23 -15.02 14.19
CA CYS A 149 -12.72 -14.11 15.19
C CYS A 149 -11.48 -13.39 14.65
N ASP A 150 -11.36 -12.10 14.93
CA ASP A 150 -10.10 -11.42 14.75
C ASP A 150 -9.10 -11.87 15.83
N PRO A 151 -7.96 -12.49 15.49
CA PRO A 151 -6.99 -12.97 16.47
C PRO A 151 -6.24 -11.83 17.18
N ASN A 152 -6.26 -10.62 16.61
CA ASN A 152 -5.54 -9.46 17.14
C ASN A 152 -6.47 -8.47 17.85
N ARG A 153 -7.79 -8.66 17.77
CA ARG A 153 -8.78 -7.79 18.41
C ARG A 153 -9.99 -8.54 18.94
N GLU A 154 -10.06 -8.70 20.26
CA GLU A 154 -11.23 -9.24 20.94
C GLU A 154 -12.49 -8.41 20.61
N GLY A 155 -13.60 -9.11 20.36
CA GLY A 155 -14.88 -8.49 19.98
C GLY A 155 -15.05 -8.14 18.51
N LEU A 156 -14.01 -8.21 17.68
CA LEU A 156 -14.13 -8.03 16.25
C LEU A 156 -14.38 -9.36 15.56
N LEU A 157 -15.53 -9.48 14.89
CA LEU A 157 -15.93 -10.70 14.18
C LEU A 157 -16.28 -10.37 12.72
N TYR A 158 -16.07 -11.36 11.85
CA TYR A 158 -16.47 -11.30 10.44
C TYR A 158 -17.36 -12.50 10.10
N ALA A 159 -18.42 -12.26 9.34
CA ALA A 159 -19.32 -13.31 8.87
C ALA A 159 -19.37 -13.34 7.34
N GLY A 160 -19.12 -14.49 6.74
CA GLY A 160 -19.29 -14.76 5.32
C GLY A 160 -20.68 -15.31 5.04
N THR A 161 -21.42 -14.67 4.14
CA THR A 161 -22.81 -15.02 3.78
C THR A 161 -22.93 -15.36 2.30
N GLU A 162 -24.15 -15.66 1.85
CA GLU A 162 -24.44 -15.92 0.44
C GLU A 162 -24.28 -14.69 -0.45
N THR A 163 -24.36 -13.48 0.11
CA THR A 163 -24.29 -12.22 -0.65
C THR A 163 -23.14 -11.29 -0.29
N GLY A 164 -22.27 -11.67 0.65
CA GLY A 164 -21.05 -10.92 0.95
C GLY A 164 -20.51 -11.17 2.36
N ILE A 165 -19.98 -10.11 2.97
CA ILE A 165 -19.37 -10.12 4.31
C ILE A 165 -20.11 -9.15 5.22
N TYR A 166 -20.25 -9.52 6.49
CA TYR A 166 -20.64 -8.61 7.58
C TYR A 166 -19.51 -8.52 8.60
N VAL A 167 -19.43 -7.38 9.29
CA VAL A 167 -18.52 -7.15 10.42
C VAL A 167 -19.33 -6.82 11.67
N SER A 168 -18.85 -7.28 12.83
CA SER A 168 -19.34 -6.90 14.14
C SER A 168 -18.18 -6.39 15.00
N PHE A 169 -18.41 -5.30 15.73
CA PHE A 169 -17.45 -4.67 16.65
C PHE A 169 -17.79 -4.93 18.12
N ASP A 170 -18.76 -5.80 18.39
CA ASP A 170 -19.35 -6.03 19.71
C ASP A 170 -19.67 -7.52 19.94
N GLU A 171 -18.74 -8.39 19.54
CA GLU A 171 -18.83 -9.84 19.74
C GLU A 171 -20.09 -10.49 19.11
N GLY A 172 -20.56 -9.93 17.99
CA GLY A 172 -21.70 -10.44 17.23
C GLY A 172 -23.06 -9.91 17.66
N VAL A 173 -23.13 -9.03 18.67
CA VAL A 173 -24.41 -8.46 19.11
C VAL A 173 -25.06 -7.62 18.01
N ASN A 174 -24.28 -6.88 17.22
CA ASN A 174 -24.72 -6.16 16.05
C ASN A 174 -23.79 -6.40 14.86
N TRP A 175 -24.38 -6.67 13.70
CA TRP A 175 -23.68 -6.85 12.43
C TRP A 175 -24.02 -5.73 11.46
N GLN A 176 -23.04 -5.37 10.63
CA GLN A 176 -23.24 -4.42 9.52
C GLN A 176 -22.58 -4.94 8.24
N PRO A 177 -23.17 -4.67 7.05
CA PRO A 177 -22.56 -5.06 5.77
C PRO A 177 -21.14 -4.49 5.61
N PHE A 178 -20.22 -5.31 5.10
CA PHE A 178 -18.80 -4.98 4.96
C PHE A 178 -18.23 -5.44 3.62
N ASN A 179 -18.92 -5.08 2.53
CA ASN A 179 -18.55 -5.54 1.19
C ASN A 179 -17.50 -4.67 0.50
N LEU A 180 -17.39 -3.37 0.81
CA LEU A 180 -16.50 -2.44 0.10
C LEU A 180 -16.65 -2.56 -1.44
N ASN A 181 -15.62 -3.03 -2.15
CA ASN A 181 -15.63 -3.30 -3.59
C ASN A 181 -15.84 -4.79 -3.96
N LEU A 182 -16.07 -5.67 -2.97
CA LEU A 182 -16.44 -7.06 -3.19
C LEU A 182 -17.82 -7.11 -3.89
N PRO A 183 -17.93 -7.76 -5.07
CA PRO A 183 -19.22 -7.95 -5.72
C PRO A 183 -20.10 -8.89 -4.88
N VAL A 184 -21.41 -8.85 -5.10
CA VAL A 184 -22.34 -9.80 -4.50
C VAL A 184 -21.92 -11.23 -4.91
N CYS A 185 -21.43 -12.00 -3.95
CA CYS A 185 -21.01 -13.38 -4.14
C CYS A 185 -21.07 -14.17 -2.83
N PRO A 186 -21.18 -15.51 -2.91
CA PRO A 186 -21.10 -16.35 -1.73
C PRO A 186 -19.67 -16.37 -1.17
N VAL A 187 -19.54 -16.15 0.14
CA VAL A 187 -18.29 -16.23 0.89
C VAL A 187 -18.29 -17.52 1.69
N TYR A 188 -17.43 -18.46 1.32
CA TYR A 188 -17.38 -19.80 1.89
C TYR A 188 -16.44 -19.89 3.08
N ASP A 189 -15.39 -19.07 3.08
CA ASP A 189 -14.45 -19.02 4.19
C ASP A 189 -13.78 -17.64 4.28
N LEU A 190 -13.31 -17.33 5.48
CA LEU A 190 -12.54 -16.14 5.83
C LEU A 190 -11.32 -16.59 6.63
N ILE A 191 -10.16 -15.96 6.45
CA ILE A 191 -9.00 -16.13 7.34
C ILE A 191 -8.29 -14.79 7.53
N ILE A 192 -7.58 -14.64 8.65
CA ILE A 192 -6.77 -13.44 8.93
C ILE A 192 -5.30 -13.83 8.96
N LYS A 193 -4.48 -13.12 8.18
CA LYS A 193 -3.02 -13.31 8.13
C LYS A 193 -2.32 -11.96 8.20
N ASP A 194 -1.46 -11.74 9.20
CA ASP A 194 -0.64 -10.54 9.36
C ASP A 194 -1.41 -9.19 9.28
N ASN A 195 -2.68 -9.21 9.72
CA ASN A 195 -3.69 -8.14 9.63
C ASN A 195 -4.33 -7.93 8.25
N ASP A 196 -4.27 -8.90 7.36
CA ASP A 196 -5.03 -8.91 6.11
C ASP A 196 -6.20 -9.88 6.26
N LEU A 197 -7.42 -9.45 5.87
CA LEU A 197 -8.61 -10.31 5.85
C LEU A 197 -8.74 -10.93 4.46
N ILE A 198 -8.67 -12.25 4.39
CA ILE A 198 -8.70 -13.02 3.15
C ILE A 198 -10.06 -13.72 3.06
N ALA A 199 -10.76 -13.53 1.95
CA ALA A 199 -12.05 -14.16 1.68
C ALA A 199 -11.96 -15.16 0.53
N GLY A 200 -12.36 -16.41 0.82
CA GLY A 200 -12.58 -17.45 -0.17
C GLY A 200 -14.02 -17.40 -0.68
N THR A 201 -14.19 -17.07 -1.97
CA THR A 201 -15.52 -16.93 -2.57
C THR A 201 -15.87 -18.11 -3.48
N HIS A 202 -17.16 -18.34 -3.70
CA HIS A 202 -17.62 -19.29 -4.70
C HIS A 202 -17.78 -18.62 -6.07
N GLY A 203 -16.82 -18.88 -6.97
CA GLY A 203 -16.87 -18.41 -8.35
C GLY A 203 -16.44 -16.95 -8.58
N ARG A 204 -15.79 -16.30 -7.61
CA ARG A 204 -15.25 -14.93 -7.71
C ARG A 204 -13.81 -14.77 -7.17
N ALA A 205 -13.01 -15.83 -7.25
CA ALA A 205 -11.61 -15.88 -6.79
C ALA A 205 -11.44 -15.64 -5.28
N MET A 206 -10.19 -15.39 -4.86
CA MET A 206 -9.83 -15.02 -3.50
C MET A 206 -9.69 -13.49 -3.43
N TRP A 207 -10.21 -12.90 -2.36
CA TRP A 207 -10.13 -11.46 -2.10
C TRP A 207 -9.29 -11.20 -0.87
N ILE A 208 -8.49 -10.12 -0.90
CA ILE A 208 -7.67 -9.69 0.23
C ILE A 208 -8.04 -8.24 0.52
N LEU A 209 -8.62 -8.00 1.71
CA LEU A 209 -8.66 -6.66 2.27
C LEU A 209 -7.34 -6.44 3.01
N ASP A 210 -6.49 -5.62 2.39
CA ASP A 210 -5.18 -5.30 2.94
C ASP A 210 -5.32 -4.37 4.15
N ASP A 211 -4.72 -4.78 5.26
CA ASP A 211 -4.61 -4.02 6.50
C ASP A 211 -5.95 -3.66 7.19
N ILE A 212 -6.41 -4.55 8.08
CA ILE A 212 -7.58 -4.34 8.95
C ILE A 212 -7.24 -3.57 10.25
N THR A 213 -5.99 -3.13 10.45
CA THR A 213 -5.63 -2.35 11.65
C THR A 213 -6.40 -1.03 11.81
N PRO A 214 -6.92 -0.37 10.75
CA PRO A 214 -7.90 0.70 10.91
C PRO A 214 -9.14 0.28 11.69
N LEU A 215 -9.66 -0.93 11.47
CA LEU A 215 -10.83 -1.46 12.19
C LEU A 215 -10.50 -1.67 13.68
N HIS A 216 -9.31 -2.19 13.99
CA HIS A 216 -8.86 -2.35 15.37
C HIS A 216 -8.83 -1.01 16.12
N GLN A 217 -8.28 0.02 15.47
CA GLN A 217 -8.14 1.35 16.07
C GLN A 217 -9.48 2.08 16.21
N LEU A 218 -10.45 1.80 15.34
CA LEU A 218 -11.81 2.32 15.49
C LEU A 218 -12.50 1.81 16.75
N MET A 219 -12.14 0.61 17.24
CA MET A 219 -12.68 0.05 18.48
C MET A 219 -12.05 0.64 19.75
N ASP A 220 -10.84 1.18 19.68
CA ASP A 220 -10.12 1.73 20.85
C ASP A 220 -10.61 3.11 21.28
N GLN A 221 -11.25 3.84 20.37
CA GLN A 221 -11.53 5.26 20.57
C GLN A 221 -13.03 5.48 20.72
N SER A 222 -13.44 6.10 21.84
CA SER A 222 -14.79 6.64 22.00
C SER A 222 -15.14 7.45 20.75
N THR A 223 -16.22 7.03 20.10
CA THR A 223 -16.69 7.50 18.79
C THR A 223 -17.14 8.95 18.83
N ASN A 224 -16.20 9.91 18.89
CA ASN A 224 -16.44 11.24 18.35
C ASN A 224 -16.21 11.20 16.82
N PRO A 225 -17.23 10.97 15.99
CA PRO A 225 -17.08 10.98 14.53
C PRO A 225 -16.62 12.35 14.01
N GLU A 226 -16.78 13.41 14.81
CA GLU A 226 -16.41 14.79 14.44
C GLU A 226 -14.92 15.12 14.68
N ALA A 227 -14.10 14.16 15.11
CA ALA A 227 -12.68 14.40 15.34
C ALA A 227 -11.84 14.09 14.08
N VAL A 228 -10.82 14.92 13.84
CA VAL A 228 -9.70 14.53 12.97
C VAL A 228 -8.99 13.35 13.64
N ARG A 229 -8.64 12.32 12.87
CA ARG A 229 -7.95 11.13 13.42
C ARG A 229 -6.89 10.66 12.45
N LEU A 230 -5.63 10.70 12.87
CA LEU A 230 -4.55 9.98 12.22
C LEU A 230 -4.53 8.56 12.76
N LEU A 231 -4.62 7.56 11.89
CA LEU A 231 -4.45 6.18 12.29
C LEU A 231 -2.97 5.84 12.36
N LYS A 232 -2.59 5.05 13.36
CA LYS A 232 -1.25 4.48 13.45
C LYS A 232 -1.02 3.58 12.22
N PRO A 233 -0.02 3.88 11.37
CA PRO A 233 0.33 2.99 10.27
C PRO A 233 0.86 1.66 10.83
N ARG A 234 0.58 0.57 10.12
CA ARG A 234 1.21 -0.71 10.44
C ARG A 234 2.70 -0.70 10.11
N ASP A 235 3.45 -1.55 10.81
CA ASP A 235 4.84 -1.79 10.47
C ASP A 235 4.92 -2.41 9.06
N THR A 236 5.86 -1.92 8.26
CA THR A 236 5.96 -2.24 6.84
C THR A 236 7.34 -2.77 6.50
N THR A 237 7.34 -3.93 5.84
CA THR A 237 8.55 -4.50 5.25
C THR A 237 9.00 -3.68 4.06
N ARG A 238 10.27 -3.27 4.04
CA ARG A 238 10.91 -2.72 2.83
C ARG A 238 11.13 -3.86 1.84
N LEU A 239 10.28 -3.92 0.83
CA LEU A 239 10.39 -4.89 -0.26
C LEU A 239 11.11 -4.26 -1.45
N PHE A 240 12.03 -5.02 -2.03
CA PHE A 240 12.63 -4.63 -3.30
C PHE A 240 11.60 -4.82 -4.42
N PRO A 241 11.31 -3.80 -5.24
CA PRO A 241 10.31 -3.91 -6.29
C PRO A 241 10.74 -4.95 -7.33
N PRO A 242 9.78 -5.69 -7.94
CA PRO A 242 10.10 -6.63 -9.00
C PRO A 242 10.72 -5.92 -10.21
N LEU A 243 11.48 -6.68 -11.02
CA LEU A 243 12.03 -6.16 -12.27
C LEU A 243 10.88 -5.62 -13.15
N PHE A 244 11.05 -4.43 -13.71
CA PHE A 244 10.01 -3.70 -14.47
C PHE A 244 8.81 -3.19 -13.66
N TYR A 245 8.86 -3.19 -12.32
CA TYR A 245 7.87 -2.48 -11.52
C TYR A 245 7.80 -0.99 -11.92
N GLY A 246 6.58 -0.48 -12.11
CA GLY A 246 6.35 0.88 -12.60
C GLY A 246 6.73 1.10 -14.07
N TRP A 247 7.26 0.08 -14.77
CA TRP A 247 7.50 0.12 -16.21
C TRP A 247 6.21 -0.20 -16.96
N GLY A 248 6.08 0.34 -18.19
CA GLY A 248 4.81 0.42 -18.89
C GLY A 248 3.85 1.45 -18.25
N GLY A 249 2.71 1.71 -18.87
CA GLY A 249 1.73 2.69 -18.38
C GLY A 249 1.76 4.03 -19.11
N GLY A 250 0.89 4.94 -18.68
CA GLY A 250 0.71 6.29 -19.21
C GLY A 250 -0.12 6.38 -20.49
N ALA A 251 -0.43 5.26 -21.14
CA ALA A 251 -1.35 5.23 -22.26
C ALA A 251 -2.81 5.06 -21.78
N PRO A 252 -3.78 5.77 -22.40
CA PRO A 252 -5.19 5.50 -22.15
C PRO A 252 -5.56 4.05 -22.45
N GLY A 253 -6.36 3.42 -21.59
CA GLY A 253 -6.83 2.04 -21.77
C GLY A 253 -5.82 0.99 -21.30
N LYS A 254 -5.67 -0.08 -22.10
CA LYS A 254 -4.86 -1.25 -21.73
C LYS A 254 -3.37 -0.96 -21.92
N ASN A 255 -2.61 -1.26 -20.89
CA ASN A 255 -1.16 -1.24 -20.84
C ASN A 255 -0.65 -2.65 -20.53
N TYR A 256 0.64 -2.86 -20.80
CA TYR A 256 1.30 -4.15 -20.63
C TYR A 256 2.61 -3.95 -19.87
N THR A 257 2.92 -4.87 -18.96
CA THR A 257 4.22 -4.94 -18.31
C THR A 257 4.70 -6.38 -18.26
N ALA A 258 6.01 -6.57 -18.25
CA ALA A 258 6.62 -7.89 -18.13
C ALA A 258 6.71 -8.27 -16.65
N ALA A 259 6.13 -9.42 -16.29
CA ALA A 259 6.26 -10.07 -15.00
C ALA A 259 7.04 -11.38 -15.19
N PHE A 260 8.36 -11.25 -15.30
CA PHE A 260 9.30 -12.36 -15.56
C PHE A 260 8.95 -13.17 -16.83
N THR A 261 8.23 -14.30 -16.71
CA THR A 261 7.81 -15.16 -17.84
C THR A 261 6.49 -14.76 -18.47
N GLU A 262 5.73 -13.87 -17.85
CA GLU A 262 4.39 -13.50 -18.30
C GLU A 262 4.32 -12.01 -18.68
N ILE A 263 3.39 -11.69 -19.57
CA ILE A 263 3.02 -10.31 -19.86
C ILE A 263 1.68 -10.08 -19.18
N THR A 264 1.65 -9.14 -18.26
CA THR A 264 0.45 -8.79 -17.52
C THR A 264 -0.21 -7.58 -18.14
N THR A 265 -1.54 -7.64 -18.25
CA THR A 265 -2.37 -6.56 -18.78
C THR A 265 -2.99 -5.76 -17.63
N PHE A 266 -2.91 -4.43 -17.69
CA PHE A 266 -3.50 -3.55 -16.70
C PHE A 266 -4.08 -2.28 -17.33
N THR A 267 -4.97 -1.61 -16.60
CA THR A 267 -5.39 -0.23 -16.90
C THR A 267 -4.88 0.71 -15.80
N GLU A 268 -4.66 1.98 -16.13
CA GLU A 268 -4.28 2.99 -15.13
C GLU A 268 -5.43 3.98 -14.91
N GLU A 269 -5.66 4.27 -13.63
CA GLU A 269 -6.50 5.35 -13.16
C GLU A 269 -5.62 6.37 -12.46
N LYS A 270 -5.80 7.66 -12.78
CA LYS A 270 -5.15 8.75 -12.07
C LYS A 270 -6.17 9.44 -11.19
N THR A 271 -5.94 9.47 -9.88
CA THR A 271 -6.83 10.13 -8.93
C THR A 271 -6.73 11.65 -9.04
N ASP A 272 -7.67 12.37 -8.43
CA ASP A 272 -7.66 13.83 -8.36
C ASP A 272 -6.36 14.36 -7.71
N GLU A 273 -5.79 13.62 -6.75
CA GLU A 273 -4.53 13.91 -6.06
C GLU A 273 -3.27 13.49 -6.83
N ASN A 274 -3.43 13.06 -8.08
CA ASN A 274 -2.38 12.55 -8.97
C ASN A 274 -1.77 11.20 -8.58
N ALA A 275 -2.38 10.43 -7.67
CA ALA A 275 -1.98 9.05 -7.45
C ALA A 275 -2.30 8.21 -8.70
N VAL A 276 -1.43 7.26 -9.04
CA VAL A 276 -1.64 6.34 -10.17
C VAL A 276 -1.97 4.97 -9.61
N ILE A 277 -3.18 4.48 -9.88
CA ILE A 277 -3.66 3.17 -9.48
C ILE A 277 -3.64 2.27 -10.71
N ARG A 278 -3.00 1.11 -10.59
CA ARG A 278 -2.98 0.08 -11.64
C ARG A 278 -4.00 -0.98 -11.30
N HIS A 279 -4.93 -1.21 -12.21
CA HIS A 279 -5.94 -2.26 -12.10
C HIS A 279 -5.54 -3.40 -13.04
N TYR A 280 -5.14 -4.53 -12.46
CA TYR A 280 -4.69 -5.68 -13.22
C TYR A 280 -5.89 -6.50 -13.74
N LEU A 281 -5.85 -6.87 -15.03
CA LEU A 281 -6.99 -7.53 -15.69
C LEU A 281 -6.87 -9.06 -15.73
N ASP A 282 -5.64 -9.57 -15.73
CA ASP A 282 -5.30 -10.98 -15.91
C ASP A 282 -4.31 -11.50 -14.84
N ALA A 283 -4.06 -10.72 -13.78
CA ALA A 283 -3.27 -11.12 -12.63
C ALA A 283 -3.84 -10.54 -11.33
N GLY A 284 -3.45 -11.14 -10.20
CA GLY A 284 -3.69 -10.57 -8.88
C GLY A 284 -2.81 -9.35 -8.61
N GLU A 285 -3.16 -8.59 -7.59
CA GLU A 285 -2.42 -7.41 -7.16
C GLU A 285 -1.56 -7.75 -5.94
N ASP A 286 -0.28 -7.42 -6.01
CA ASP A 286 0.61 -7.50 -4.84
C ASP A 286 0.23 -6.41 -3.83
N ARG A 287 0.60 -6.64 -2.56
CA ARG A 287 0.48 -5.61 -1.53
C ARG A 287 1.19 -4.31 -1.98
N PRO A 288 0.60 -3.13 -1.73
CA PRO A 288 1.23 -1.86 -2.08
C PRO A 288 2.68 -1.74 -1.54
N LEU A 289 3.60 -1.32 -2.41
CA LEU A 289 5.00 -1.10 -2.04
C LEU A 289 5.15 0.24 -1.31
N GLY A 290 4.89 0.24 -0.01
CA GLY A 290 4.99 1.44 0.82
C GLY A 290 4.23 1.35 2.14
N VAL A 291 4.26 2.45 2.87
CA VAL A 291 3.51 2.64 4.12
C VAL A 291 2.16 3.22 3.76
N THR A 292 1.10 2.46 4.06
CA THR A 292 -0.27 2.96 3.96
C THR A 292 -0.58 3.82 5.18
N ILE A 293 -0.99 5.05 4.93
CA ILE A 293 -1.34 6.04 5.95
C ILE A 293 -2.84 6.31 5.84
N GLY A 294 -3.57 5.93 6.88
CA GLY A 294 -5.01 6.18 6.99
C GLY A 294 -5.29 7.36 7.93
N TYR A 295 -6.28 8.17 7.59
CA TYR A 295 -6.79 9.21 8.48
C TYR A 295 -8.25 9.54 8.20
N HIS A 296 -8.98 9.95 9.23
CA HIS A 296 -10.35 10.41 9.16
C HIS A 296 -10.39 11.94 9.30
N LEU A 297 -11.20 12.59 8.45
CA LEU A 297 -11.50 14.01 8.57
C LEU A 297 -13.02 14.19 8.74
N PRO A 298 -13.49 14.99 9.71
CA PRO A 298 -14.92 15.23 9.88
C PRO A 298 -15.52 16.01 8.70
N GLU A 299 -14.74 16.93 8.14
CA GLU A 299 -15.06 17.71 6.94
C GLU A 299 -13.84 17.79 6.01
N ALA A 300 -14.04 18.31 4.79
CA ALA A 300 -12.92 18.49 3.87
C ALA A 300 -11.97 19.60 4.37
N ALA A 301 -10.66 19.37 4.33
CA ALA A 301 -9.66 20.24 4.95
C ALA A 301 -8.56 20.69 3.97
N ALA A 302 -8.70 21.90 3.42
CA ALA A 302 -7.75 22.45 2.44
C ALA A 302 -6.37 22.80 3.03
N ASP A 303 -6.30 23.00 4.34
CA ASP A 303 -5.09 23.29 5.11
C ASP A 303 -4.36 22.04 5.61
N LEU A 304 -4.83 20.84 5.21
CA LEU A 304 -4.22 19.57 5.57
C LEU A 304 -2.74 19.51 5.17
N LYS A 305 -1.92 19.09 6.13
CA LYS A 305 -0.51 18.78 5.94
C LYS A 305 -0.17 17.43 6.58
N LEU A 306 0.38 16.53 5.78
CA LEU A 306 0.89 15.24 6.22
C LEU A 306 2.41 15.19 6.02
N GLU A 307 3.15 14.95 7.09
CA GLU A 307 4.61 14.94 7.08
C GLU A 307 5.14 13.58 7.53
N ILE A 308 6.18 13.10 6.84
CA ILE A 308 6.95 11.93 7.27
C ILE A 308 8.24 12.41 7.91
N LEU A 309 8.53 11.90 9.09
CA LEU A 309 9.72 12.20 9.85
C LEU A 309 10.60 10.96 10.01
N ASP A 310 11.91 11.16 9.87
CA ASP A 310 12.89 10.11 10.10
C ASP A 310 13.16 9.85 11.59
N LYS A 311 14.09 8.92 11.86
CA LYS A 311 14.56 8.59 13.22
C LYS A 311 15.18 9.77 13.99
N ALA A 312 15.67 10.79 13.28
CA ALA A 312 16.23 12.00 13.88
C ALA A 312 15.15 13.09 14.11
N GLY A 313 13.92 12.87 13.64
CA GLY A 313 12.83 13.84 13.69
C GLY A 313 12.89 14.89 12.58
N GLN A 314 13.70 14.69 11.54
CA GLN A 314 13.73 15.54 10.36
C GLN A 314 12.55 15.19 9.45
N VAL A 315 11.85 16.20 8.92
CA VAL A 315 10.82 15.99 7.89
C VAL A 315 11.51 15.61 6.59
N ILE A 316 11.18 14.42 6.07
CA ILE A 316 11.80 13.85 4.85
C ILE A 316 10.86 13.83 3.65
N ARG A 317 9.55 14.00 3.87
CA ARG A 317 8.52 14.06 2.83
C ARG A 317 7.30 14.83 3.34
N THR A 318 6.70 15.68 2.52
CA THR A 318 5.47 16.41 2.85
C THR A 318 4.41 16.26 1.76
N TYR A 319 3.18 15.97 2.18
CA TYR A 319 1.99 15.95 1.33
C TYR A 319 0.98 17.00 1.82
N THR A 320 0.37 17.70 0.89
CA THR A 320 -0.66 18.72 1.16
C THR A 320 -1.90 18.43 0.35
N HIS A 321 -2.99 19.15 0.59
CA HIS A 321 -4.10 19.21 -0.36
C HIS A 321 -3.59 19.76 -1.73
N LYS A 322 -4.13 19.24 -2.83
CA LYS A 322 -3.92 19.76 -4.19
C LYS A 322 -4.62 21.12 -4.39
N PRO A 323 -3.91 22.23 -4.63
CA PRO A 323 -4.58 23.52 -4.84
C PRO A 323 -5.38 23.51 -6.15
N ALA A 324 -6.40 24.36 -6.22
CA ALA A 324 -7.14 24.58 -7.47
C ALA A 324 -6.23 25.23 -8.53
N GLU A 325 -6.35 24.82 -9.79
CA GLU A 325 -5.62 25.45 -10.89
C GLU A 325 -6.15 26.88 -11.10
N SER A 326 -5.24 27.86 -11.16
CA SER A 326 -5.56 29.28 -11.37
C SER A 326 -4.88 29.82 -12.63
N GLU A 327 -5.49 30.84 -13.25
CA GLU A 327 -4.90 31.54 -14.40
C GLU A 327 -3.59 32.25 -14.07
N GLU A 328 -3.40 32.64 -12.81
CA GLU A 328 -2.21 33.34 -12.30
C GLU A 328 -1.00 32.41 -12.14
N MET A 329 -1.21 31.09 -12.14
CA MET A 329 -0.12 30.12 -12.02
C MET A 329 0.77 30.13 -13.26
N SER A 330 2.09 30.15 -13.04
CA SER A 330 3.09 30.00 -14.10
C SER A 330 2.97 28.63 -14.79
N ALA A 331 3.57 28.50 -15.97
CA ALA A 331 3.59 27.22 -16.68
C ALA A 331 4.27 26.11 -15.84
N GLU A 332 5.29 26.48 -15.08
CA GLU A 332 6.03 25.59 -14.17
C GLU A 332 5.15 25.16 -12.99
N GLN A 333 4.42 26.09 -12.38
CA GLN A 333 3.50 25.78 -11.28
C GLN A 333 2.37 24.84 -11.76
N LYS A 334 1.86 25.04 -12.98
CA LYS A 334 0.86 24.15 -13.58
C LYS A 334 1.40 22.75 -13.87
N GLU A 335 2.66 22.64 -14.29
CA GLU A 335 3.31 21.34 -14.51
C GLU A 335 3.59 20.61 -13.19
N GLU A 336 4.02 21.33 -12.16
CA GLU A 336 4.16 20.77 -10.80
C GLU A 336 2.81 20.30 -10.25
N LEU A 337 1.76 21.10 -10.43
CA LEU A 337 0.39 20.76 -10.01
C LEU A 337 -0.10 19.43 -10.63
N LYS A 338 0.31 19.13 -11.86
CA LYS A 338 -0.07 17.91 -12.59
C LYS A 338 0.76 16.69 -12.22
N SER A 339 1.97 16.88 -11.71
CA SER A 339 2.95 15.81 -11.51
C SER A 339 3.19 15.45 -10.04
N LYS A 340 3.00 16.40 -9.12
CA LYS A 340 3.18 16.19 -7.68
C LYS A 340 2.03 15.35 -7.10
N LEU A 341 2.36 14.39 -6.24
CA LEU A 341 1.37 13.63 -5.47
C LEU A 341 0.90 14.45 -4.28
N TYR A 342 -0.42 14.50 -4.08
CA TYR A 342 -1.07 15.22 -2.98
C TYR A 342 -1.76 14.26 -2.01
N ALA A 343 -2.07 14.73 -0.81
CA ALA A 343 -2.86 14.00 0.17
C ALA A 343 -4.36 14.22 -0.08
N PRO A 344 -5.20 13.17 -0.11
CA PRO A 344 -6.65 13.33 -0.16
C PRO A 344 -7.16 14.09 1.06
N ALA A 345 -8.05 15.04 0.86
CA ALA A 345 -8.53 15.93 1.93
C ALA A 345 -10.07 15.99 1.97
N LYS A 346 -10.72 14.88 1.63
CA LYS A 346 -12.19 14.74 1.66
C LYS A 346 -12.68 14.41 3.07
N ALA A 347 -13.94 14.74 3.36
CA ALA A 347 -14.61 14.27 4.56
C ALA A 347 -14.67 12.72 4.59
N GLY A 348 -14.60 12.14 5.78
CA GLY A 348 -14.54 10.70 6.02
C GLY A 348 -13.13 10.12 5.98
N TYR A 349 -13.03 8.83 5.64
CA TYR A 349 -11.77 8.10 5.59
C TYR A 349 -10.95 8.44 4.33
N ASN A 350 -9.67 8.72 4.54
CA ASN A 350 -8.67 9.00 3.53
C ASN A 350 -7.50 8.03 3.67
N ARG A 351 -6.89 7.68 2.54
CA ARG A 351 -5.75 6.77 2.44
C ARG A 351 -4.70 7.38 1.53
N LEU A 352 -3.45 7.43 2.00
CA LEU A 352 -2.28 7.81 1.21
C LEU A 352 -1.23 6.69 1.27
N LEU A 353 -0.62 6.35 0.15
CA LEU A 353 0.54 5.45 0.10
C LEU A 353 1.83 6.27 0.03
N TRP A 354 2.65 6.21 1.07
CA TRP A 354 4.03 6.68 1.01
C TRP A 354 4.94 5.56 0.50
N ASP A 355 5.55 5.75 -0.65
CA ASP A 355 6.48 4.82 -1.32
C ASP A 355 7.85 4.69 -0.62
N MET A 356 7.93 5.13 0.64
CA MET A 356 9.12 5.18 1.48
C MET A 356 10.23 6.10 0.95
N ARG A 357 9.97 6.94 -0.06
CA ARG A 357 11.00 7.84 -0.59
C ARG A 357 11.09 9.15 0.17
N TYR A 358 12.31 9.64 0.31
CA TYR A 358 12.61 11.02 0.66
C TYR A 358 12.09 11.97 -0.43
N GLU A 359 12.12 13.28 -0.19
CA GLU A 359 11.86 14.26 -1.23
C GLU A 359 12.81 14.05 -2.43
N ASP A 360 12.23 14.26 -3.62
CA ASP A 360 12.98 14.33 -4.87
C ASP A 360 13.89 15.55 -4.83
N GLY A 361 15.04 15.45 -5.51
CA GLY A 361 15.93 16.56 -5.73
C GLY A 361 15.44 17.53 -6.80
N THR A 362 16.16 18.64 -6.97
CA THR A 362 15.81 19.70 -7.92
C THR A 362 15.86 19.18 -9.36
N LYS A 363 14.79 19.40 -10.14
CA LYS A 363 14.69 19.01 -11.55
C LYS A 363 15.20 20.13 -12.47
N ILE A 364 15.71 19.75 -13.65
CA ILE A 364 16.04 20.71 -14.71
C ILE A 364 14.73 21.24 -15.30
N LYS A 365 14.61 22.57 -15.38
CA LYS A 365 13.47 23.27 -15.97
C LYS A 365 13.56 23.28 -17.49
N GLY A 366 12.40 23.35 -18.13
CA GLY A 366 12.27 23.45 -19.58
C GLY A 366 12.00 22.12 -20.27
N LYS A 367 12.25 22.09 -21.58
CA LYS A 367 11.86 20.97 -22.47
C LYS A 367 13.03 20.06 -22.86
N ASP A 368 14.16 20.15 -22.17
CA ASP A 368 15.28 19.27 -22.46
C ASP A 368 14.97 17.90 -21.90
N MET A 369 15.18 16.87 -22.72
CA MET A 369 14.92 15.51 -22.30
C MET A 369 16.10 15.03 -21.43
N THR A 370 15.85 14.76 -20.15
CA THR A 370 16.85 14.21 -19.23
C THR A 370 16.55 12.74 -18.97
N ALA A 371 17.57 11.88 -19.11
CA ALA A 371 17.45 10.49 -18.69
C ALA A 371 17.47 10.34 -17.16
N THR A 372 18.07 11.31 -16.47
CA THR A 372 18.19 11.31 -15.00
C THR A 372 16.99 11.99 -14.36
N ARG A 373 16.41 11.31 -13.38
CA ARG A 373 15.42 11.84 -12.45
C ARG A 373 16.07 11.85 -11.06
N PRO A 374 16.15 13.01 -10.38
CA PRO A 374 16.71 13.09 -9.04
C PRO A 374 15.74 12.51 -8.01
N LEU A 375 15.38 11.24 -8.12
CA LEU A 375 14.39 10.62 -7.24
C LEU A 375 14.89 10.59 -5.80
N GLY A 376 14.00 10.83 -4.84
CA GLY A 376 14.32 10.62 -3.44
C GLY A 376 14.71 9.17 -3.17
N PRO A 377 15.78 8.90 -2.39
CA PRO A 377 16.12 7.55 -1.99
C PRO A 377 15.04 6.92 -1.12
N VAL A 378 14.93 5.60 -1.17
CA VAL A 378 14.07 4.82 -0.27
C VAL A 378 14.68 4.82 1.13
N ALA A 379 13.82 5.01 2.12
CA ALA A 379 14.16 5.08 3.53
C ALA A 379 14.82 3.80 4.07
N SER A 380 15.78 3.96 4.97
CA SER A 380 16.45 2.86 5.68
C SER A 380 15.51 2.21 6.70
N LEU A 381 15.92 1.08 7.27
CA LEU A 381 15.19 0.40 8.34
C LEU A 381 15.12 1.25 9.61
N GLY A 382 14.14 0.94 10.47
CA GLY A 382 13.99 1.54 11.79
C GLY A 382 12.70 2.31 11.96
N GLN A 383 12.66 3.13 13.01
CA GLN A 383 11.45 3.84 13.40
C GLN A 383 11.32 5.18 12.68
N TYR A 384 10.14 5.43 12.12
CA TYR A 384 9.72 6.68 11.50
C TYR A 384 8.45 7.19 12.17
N LYS A 385 8.07 8.43 11.85
CA LYS A 385 6.81 9.01 12.32
C LYS A 385 6.05 9.61 11.17
N VAL A 386 4.73 9.51 11.23
CA VAL A 386 3.81 10.31 10.42
C VAL A 386 3.18 11.37 11.31
N ARG A 387 3.13 12.60 10.83
CA ARG A 387 2.48 13.73 11.50
C ARG A 387 1.39 14.30 10.59
N LEU A 388 0.17 14.36 11.10
CA LEU A 388 -0.97 15.03 10.46
C LEU A 388 -1.21 16.36 11.17
N THR A 389 -1.35 17.42 10.39
CA THR A 389 -1.75 18.75 10.85
C THR A 389 -2.98 19.21 10.07
N VAL A 390 -4.03 19.61 10.78
CA VAL A 390 -5.26 20.20 10.24
C VAL A 390 -5.67 21.33 11.18
N GLY A 391 -5.68 22.58 10.70
CA GLY A 391 -5.82 23.75 11.56
C GLY A 391 -4.76 23.80 12.68
N GLU A 392 -5.23 23.83 13.92
CA GLU A 392 -4.37 23.77 15.13
C GLU A 392 -4.14 22.34 15.64
N GLU A 393 -4.87 21.35 15.11
CA GLU A 393 -4.75 19.96 15.55
C GLU A 393 -3.52 19.30 14.92
N VAL A 394 -2.67 18.72 15.77
CA VAL A 394 -1.47 17.99 15.37
C VAL A 394 -1.50 16.61 16.00
N GLN A 395 -1.49 15.57 15.17
CA GLN A 395 -1.41 14.17 15.60
C GLN A 395 -0.16 13.52 15.04
N THR A 396 0.47 12.64 15.80
CA THR A 396 1.72 11.96 15.37
C THR A 396 1.71 10.52 15.83
N HIS A 397 1.98 9.61 14.91
CA HIS A 397 2.15 8.19 15.20
C HIS A 397 3.48 7.67 14.67
N ALA A 398 4.09 6.77 15.45
CA ALA A 398 5.30 6.06 15.06
C ALA A 398 4.97 4.71 14.43
N PHE A 399 5.79 4.29 13.48
CA PHE A 399 5.76 2.99 12.82
C PHE A 399 7.19 2.56 12.47
N ASN A 400 7.39 1.27 12.19
CA ASN A 400 8.69 0.74 11.82
C ASN A 400 8.74 0.32 10.34
N ILE A 401 9.88 0.58 9.70
CA ILE A 401 10.29 -0.07 8.45
C ILE A 401 11.19 -1.25 8.80
N THR A 402 10.77 -2.46 8.42
CA THR A 402 11.47 -3.72 8.74
C THR A 402 12.14 -4.33 7.51
N ALA A 403 13.17 -5.14 7.75
CA ALA A 403 13.85 -5.88 6.68
C ALA A 403 12.93 -6.94 6.06
N ASP A 404 13.17 -7.25 4.78
CA ASP A 404 12.59 -8.44 4.15
C ASP A 404 13.14 -9.70 4.83
N PRO A 405 12.30 -10.56 5.44
CA PRO A 405 12.77 -11.75 6.16
C PRO A 405 13.40 -12.80 5.24
N ARG A 406 13.36 -12.61 3.91
CA ARG A 406 13.98 -13.50 2.91
C ARG A 406 15.43 -13.13 2.60
N VAL A 407 15.93 -12.00 3.12
CA VAL A 407 17.27 -11.47 2.82
C VAL A 407 18.02 -11.14 4.10
N ASP A 408 19.26 -11.63 4.22
CA ASP A 408 20.10 -11.46 5.41
C ASP A 408 20.94 -10.16 5.41
N THR A 409 20.39 -9.06 4.89
CA THR A 409 21.11 -7.78 4.84
C THR A 409 21.22 -7.17 6.25
N PRO A 410 22.43 -6.81 6.73
CA PRO A 410 22.59 -6.09 7.99
C PRO A 410 21.95 -4.69 7.96
N ALA A 411 21.32 -4.25 9.06
CA ALA A 411 20.71 -2.90 9.13
C ALA A 411 21.69 -1.76 8.79
N ALA A 412 22.98 -1.91 9.09
CA ALA A 412 24.02 -0.92 8.76
C ALA A 412 24.24 -0.73 7.25
N ASP A 413 23.92 -1.74 6.43
CA ASP A 413 24.08 -1.70 4.97
C ASP A 413 23.00 -0.82 4.33
N TYR A 414 21.76 -0.89 4.82
CA TYR A 414 20.67 0.02 4.43
C TYR A 414 21.02 1.48 4.74
N GLU A 415 21.61 1.74 5.90
CA GLU A 415 22.05 3.08 6.32
C GLU A 415 23.17 3.61 5.43
N ALA A 416 24.18 2.78 5.13
CA ALA A 416 25.28 3.15 4.24
C ALA A 416 24.79 3.44 2.82
N GLN A 417 23.82 2.67 2.34
CA GLN A 417 23.19 2.89 1.05
C GLN A 417 22.42 4.21 1.01
N LEU A 418 21.53 4.45 1.99
CA LEU A 418 20.76 5.68 2.09
C LEU A 418 21.68 6.90 2.13
N ALA A 419 22.75 6.85 2.94
CA ALA A 419 23.71 7.93 3.07
C ALA A 419 24.37 8.31 1.72
N LEU A 420 24.82 7.32 0.94
CA LEU A 420 25.41 7.59 -0.37
C LEU A 420 24.37 8.09 -1.38
N LEU A 421 23.15 7.53 -1.38
CA LEU A 421 22.10 7.96 -2.30
C LEU A 421 21.64 9.40 -2.04
N LEU A 422 21.59 9.83 -0.77
CA LEU A 422 21.31 11.23 -0.42
C LEU A 422 22.41 12.15 -0.97
N GLN A 423 23.69 11.79 -0.80
CA GLN A 423 24.80 12.57 -1.37
C GLN A 423 24.71 12.67 -2.91
N ILE A 424 24.37 11.58 -3.59
CA ILE A 424 24.19 11.57 -5.05
C ILE A 424 23.00 12.46 -5.46
N ARG A 425 21.84 12.32 -4.81
CA ARG A 425 20.65 13.14 -5.07
C ARG A 425 20.95 14.63 -4.89
N ASP A 426 21.63 14.98 -3.79
CA ASP A 426 21.93 16.37 -3.45
C ASP A 426 22.92 16.97 -4.45
N LYS A 427 23.96 16.22 -4.85
CA LYS A 427 24.90 16.65 -5.89
C LYS A 427 24.24 16.82 -7.27
N ILE A 428 23.27 15.96 -7.62
CA ILE A 428 22.46 16.15 -8.83
C ILE A 428 21.61 17.42 -8.71
N SER A 429 21.03 17.68 -7.54
CA SER A 429 20.19 18.86 -7.31
C SER A 429 20.98 20.15 -7.46
N GLU A 430 22.17 20.21 -6.84
CA GLU A 430 23.10 21.34 -6.94
C GLU A 430 23.51 21.62 -8.39
N ALA A 431 23.84 20.57 -9.16
CA ALA A 431 24.14 20.70 -10.58
C ALA A 431 22.92 21.18 -11.40
N ASN A 432 21.72 20.67 -11.10
CA ASN A 432 20.49 21.07 -11.78
C ASN A 432 20.09 22.52 -11.47
N GLU A 433 20.29 22.97 -10.24
CA GLU A 433 20.09 24.37 -9.83
C GLU A 433 21.02 25.30 -10.60
N ALA A 434 22.32 24.97 -10.67
CA ALA A 434 23.26 25.74 -11.46
C ALA A 434 22.84 25.82 -12.94
N VAL A 435 22.45 24.70 -13.56
CA VAL A 435 21.93 24.68 -14.94
C VAL A 435 20.69 25.57 -15.10
N ASN A 436 19.75 25.50 -14.15
CA ASN A 436 18.53 26.31 -14.19
C ASN A 436 18.86 27.81 -14.12
N THR A 437 19.75 28.22 -13.21
CA THR A 437 20.19 29.61 -13.06
C THR A 437 20.97 30.10 -14.28
N LEU A 438 21.87 29.27 -14.84
CA LEU A 438 22.61 29.59 -16.07
C LEU A 438 21.66 29.88 -17.23
N ARG A 439 20.61 29.06 -17.39
CA ARG A 439 19.60 29.23 -18.45
C ARG A 439 18.78 30.50 -18.27
N ASP A 440 18.33 30.77 -17.04
CA ASP A 440 17.57 31.98 -16.71
C ASP A 440 18.37 33.25 -17.04
N ILE A 441 19.64 33.30 -16.61
CA ILE A 441 20.53 34.43 -16.89
C ILE A 441 20.76 34.60 -18.39
N ARG A 442 20.98 33.51 -19.13
CA ARG A 442 21.16 33.56 -20.60
C ARG A 442 19.91 34.11 -21.30
N GLU A 443 18.72 33.78 -20.81
CA GLU A 443 17.45 34.31 -21.31
C GLU A 443 17.28 35.80 -21.00
N GLN A 444 17.64 36.23 -19.78
CA GLN A 444 17.66 37.66 -19.42
C GLN A 444 18.63 38.45 -20.31
N ILE A 445 19.84 37.94 -20.55
CA ILE A 445 20.80 38.57 -21.45
C ILE A 445 20.23 38.66 -22.87
N ASP A 446 19.57 37.61 -23.39
CA ASP A 446 18.90 37.67 -24.69
C ASP A 446 17.81 38.75 -24.77
N GLY A 447 17.06 38.95 -23.68
CA GLY A 447 16.12 40.05 -23.55
C GLY A 447 16.79 41.42 -23.71
N TRP A 448 17.95 41.62 -23.08
CA TRP A 448 18.70 42.88 -23.17
C TRP A 448 19.37 43.09 -24.53
N LEU A 449 19.96 42.05 -25.11
CA LEU A 449 20.56 42.10 -26.44
C LEU A 449 19.55 42.43 -27.54
N LYS A 450 18.25 42.22 -27.33
CA LYS A 450 17.19 42.66 -28.25
C LYS A 450 16.80 44.14 -28.08
N ARG A 451 17.06 44.74 -26.92
CA ARG A 451 16.60 46.09 -26.53
C ARG A 451 17.69 47.14 -26.57
N VAL A 452 18.93 46.75 -26.30
CA VAL A 452 20.08 47.66 -26.17
C VAL A 452 21.00 47.49 -27.38
N THR A 453 21.18 48.52 -28.18
CA THR A 453 22.03 48.48 -29.40
C THR A 453 23.49 48.88 -29.16
N ASP A 454 23.85 49.24 -27.94
CA ASP A 454 25.23 49.61 -27.55
C ASP A 454 26.20 48.46 -27.85
N GLU A 455 27.28 48.75 -28.61
CA GLU A 455 28.23 47.74 -29.09
C GLU A 455 28.98 47.03 -27.95
N ALA A 456 29.26 47.74 -26.85
CA ALA A 456 29.96 47.17 -25.70
C ALA A 456 29.04 46.19 -24.95
N VAL A 457 27.77 46.55 -24.74
CA VAL A 457 26.75 45.66 -24.17
C VAL A 457 26.51 44.45 -25.08
N GLN A 458 26.42 44.67 -26.40
CA GLN A 458 26.24 43.57 -27.36
C GLN A 458 27.38 42.56 -27.33
N SER A 459 28.62 43.05 -27.34
CA SER A 459 29.81 42.21 -27.32
C SER A 459 29.96 41.47 -25.99
N ALA A 460 29.81 42.18 -24.87
CA ALA A 460 29.92 41.60 -23.54
C ALA A 460 28.82 40.57 -23.28
N GLY A 461 27.58 40.84 -23.69
CA GLY A 461 26.46 39.91 -23.52
C GLY A 461 26.63 38.63 -24.33
N LYS A 462 27.09 38.72 -25.58
CA LYS A 462 27.38 37.52 -26.39
C LYS A 462 28.51 36.68 -25.79
N ALA A 463 29.58 37.31 -25.34
CA ALA A 463 30.71 36.63 -24.70
C ALA A 463 30.28 35.93 -23.40
N LEU A 464 29.51 36.63 -22.55
CA LEU A 464 29.00 36.05 -21.31
C LEU A 464 28.07 34.87 -21.59
N LYS A 465 27.14 34.98 -22.56
CA LYS A 465 26.26 33.86 -22.93
C LYS A 465 27.01 32.62 -23.38
N GLU A 466 28.07 32.79 -24.19
CA GLU A 466 28.90 31.67 -24.64
C GLU A 466 29.62 31.04 -23.45
N GLN A 467 30.18 31.85 -22.55
CA GLN A 467 30.85 31.35 -21.36
C GLN A 467 29.90 30.58 -20.44
N LEU A 468 28.69 31.10 -20.20
CA LEU A 468 27.67 30.40 -19.41
C LEU A 468 27.26 29.07 -20.07
N LEU A 469 27.21 29.03 -21.40
CA LEU A 469 26.96 27.80 -22.15
C LEU A 469 28.10 26.78 -22.04
N GLU A 470 29.36 27.22 -22.03
CA GLU A 470 30.53 26.35 -21.83
C GLU A 470 30.56 25.71 -20.44
N ILE A 471 30.00 26.37 -19.42
CA ILE A 471 29.84 25.81 -18.07
C ILE A 471 28.69 24.78 -18.04
N GLU A 472 27.62 25.02 -18.82
CA GLU A 472 26.47 24.11 -18.89
C GLU A 472 26.80 22.79 -19.62
N LYS A 473 27.55 22.85 -20.73
CA LYS A 473 27.82 21.71 -21.62
C LYS A 473 28.42 20.46 -20.94
N PRO A 474 29.33 20.57 -19.96
CA PRO A 474 29.83 19.41 -19.21
C PRO A 474 28.82 18.82 -18.23
N LEU A 475 27.89 19.64 -17.72
CA LEU A 475 26.85 19.22 -16.78
C LEU A 475 25.72 18.47 -17.49
N ILE A 476 25.23 19.05 -18.60
CA ILE A 476 24.13 18.53 -19.42
C ILE A 476 24.35 18.89 -20.90
N ALA A 477 23.87 18.03 -21.82
CA ALA A 477 23.82 18.34 -23.24
C ALA A 477 22.65 19.30 -23.56
N PRO A 478 22.89 20.58 -23.89
CA PRO A 478 21.81 21.57 -24.02
C PRO A 478 20.99 21.34 -25.29
N GLY A 479 19.66 21.49 -25.21
CA GLY A 479 18.78 21.48 -26.37
C GLY A 479 18.41 20.09 -26.90
N VAL A 480 18.76 19.02 -26.19
CA VAL A 480 18.36 17.65 -26.54
C VAL A 480 16.85 17.47 -26.33
N LYS A 481 16.11 17.10 -27.40
CA LYS A 481 14.64 16.92 -27.38
C LYS A 481 14.19 15.48 -27.56
N THR A 482 15.02 14.63 -28.15
CA THR A 482 14.66 13.25 -28.47
C THR A 482 15.69 12.26 -27.97
N ARG A 483 15.26 11.01 -27.76
CA ARG A 483 16.15 9.91 -27.36
C ARG A 483 17.28 9.68 -28.36
N SER A 484 17.01 9.81 -29.65
CA SER A 484 18.04 9.67 -30.69
C SER A 484 19.09 10.76 -30.62
N GLN A 485 18.70 12.01 -30.32
CA GLN A 485 19.65 13.09 -30.09
C GLN A 485 20.51 12.84 -28.84
N ALA A 486 19.89 12.42 -27.73
CA ALA A 486 20.60 12.11 -26.49
C ALA A 486 21.69 11.03 -26.69
N LEU A 487 21.39 10.00 -27.49
CA LEU A 487 22.35 8.94 -27.81
C LEU A 487 23.56 9.46 -28.62
N ASN A 488 23.36 10.46 -29.47
CA ASN A 488 24.42 11.01 -30.32
C ASN A 488 25.32 12.02 -29.59
N GLU A 489 24.77 12.78 -28.64
CA GLU A 489 25.50 13.82 -27.90
C GLU A 489 26.41 13.25 -26.79
N GLY A 490 26.12 12.03 -26.32
CA GLY A 490 26.85 11.34 -25.26
C GLY A 490 26.51 11.81 -23.84
N THR A 491 26.86 11.00 -22.84
CA THR A 491 26.48 11.17 -21.43
C THR A 491 27.28 12.28 -20.73
N ARG A 492 26.63 13.19 -19.98
CA ARG A 492 27.28 14.25 -19.20
C ARG A 492 27.26 13.95 -17.71
N LEU A 493 27.77 14.87 -16.88
CA LEU A 493 28.01 14.61 -15.46
C LEU A 493 26.72 14.29 -14.70
N ILE A 494 25.62 14.99 -15.00
CA ILE A 494 24.32 14.74 -14.38
C ILE A 494 23.81 13.32 -14.73
N GLU A 495 23.93 12.89 -15.99
CA GLU A 495 23.50 11.53 -16.36
C GLU A 495 24.40 10.43 -15.82
N LYS A 496 25.69 10.70 -15.63
CA LYS A 496 26.61 9.77 -14.95
C LYS A 496 26.25 9.60 -13.48
N LEU A 497 25.94 10.70 -12.78
CA LEU A 497 25.45 10.65 -11.40
C LEU A 497 24.10 9.91 -11.30
N GLY A 498 23.16 10.14 -12.23
CA GLY A 498 21.90 9.40 -12.25
C GLY A 498 22.05 7.91 -12.54
N SER A 499 23.03 7.54 -13.36
CA SER A 499 23.39 6.13 -13.57
C SER A 499 23.98 5.51 -12.30
N LEU A 500 24.83 6.24 -11.58
CA LEU A 500 25.38 5.81 -10.29
C LEU A 500 24.28 5.68 -9.23
N GLN A 501 23.32 6.61 -9.17
CA GLN A 501 22.15 6.53 -8.31
C GLN A 501 21.39 5.23 -8.55
N SER A 502 21.10 4.91 -9.81
CA SER A 502 20.38 3.69 -10.21
C SER A 502 21.15 2.43 -9.83
N TYR A 503 22.48 2.43 -10.00
CA TYR A 503 23.34 1.33 -9.59
C TYR A 503 23.33 1.13 -8.07
N VAL A 504 23.52 2.20 -7.29
CA VAL A 504 23.53 2.11 -5.82
C VAL A 504 22.17 1.69 -5.27
N ALA A 505 21.07 2.13 -5.90
CA ALA A 505 19.71 1.77 -5.50
C ALA A 505 19.26 0.37 -5.95
N SER A 506 20.08 -0.37 -6.70
CA SER A 506 19.67 -1.63 -7.34
C SER A 506 19.66 -2.86 -6.41
N ALA A 507 20.08 -2.72 -5.15
CA ALA A 507 20.05 -3.78 -4.17
C ALA A 507 20.05 -3.21 -2.74
N ASP A 508 19.43 -3.89 -1.79
CA ASP A 508 19.47 -3.52 -0.37
C ASP A 508 20.79 -4.01 0.27
N PHE A 509 21.93 -3.46 -0.13
CA PHE A 509 23.25 -3.79 0.42
C PHE A 509 24.15 -2.57 0.50
N LYS A 510 25.23 -2.67 1.28
CA LYS A 510 26.25 -1.62 1.35
C LYS A 510 26.79 -1.31 -0.05
N PRO A 511 26.90 -0.02 -0.42
CA PRO A 511 27.51 0.35 -1.69
C PRO A 511 28.95 -0.15 -1.81
N THR A 512 29.35 -0.54 -3.02
CA THR A 512 30.70 -1.02 -3.28
C THR A 512 31.73 0.12 -3.11
N ALA A 513 32.98 -0.22 -2.81
CA ALA A 513 34.07 0.77 -2.76
C ALA A 513 34.18 1.54 -4.09
N ALA A 514 34.05 0.84 -5.21
CA ALA A 514 34.00 1.45 -6.54
C ALA A 514 32.84 2.45 -6.70
N GLY A 515 31.68 2.17 -6.10
CA GLY A 515 30.56 3.11 -6.08
C GLY A 515 30.89 4.42 -5.36
N HIS A 516 31.54 4.35 -4.19
CA HIS A 516 32.01 5.51 -3.44
C HIS A 516 33.10 6.29 -4.17
N GLU A 517 34.09 5.59 -4.75
CA GLU A 517 35.16 6.20 -5.53
C GLU A 517 34.61 6.90 -6.78
N HIS A 518 33.64 6.28 -7.46
CA HIS A 518 32.99 6.86 -8.63
C HIS A 518 32.18 8.11 -8.26
N PHE A 519 31.45 8.10 -7.13
CA PHE A 519 30.79 9.30 -6.62
C PHE A 519 31.79 10.42 -6.35
N THR A 520 32.88 10.11 -5.64
CA THR A 520 33.93 11.09 -5.31
C THR A 520 34.52 11.71 -6.57
N PHE A 521 34.81 10.89 -7.58
CA PHE A 521 35.33 11.33 -8.87
C PHE A 521 34.33 12.24 -9.61
N LEU A 522 33.06 11.83 -9.73
CA LEU A 522 32.05 12.62 -10.43
C LEU A 522 31.72 13.91 -9.68
N SER A 523 31.61 13.87 -8.35
CA SER A 523 31.39 15.05 -7.52
C SER A 523 32.46 16.09 -7.76
N LYS A 524 33.74 15.69 -7.77
CA LYS A 524 34.84 16.61 -8.04
C LYS A 524 34.69 17.30 -9.40
N LEU A 525 34.32 16.56 -10.45
CA LEU A 525 34.12 17.15 -11.79
C LEU A 525 32.93 18.11 -11.83
N VAL A 526 31.88 17.85 -11.06
CA VAL A 526 30.75 18.78 -10.89
C VAL A 526 31.21 20.02 -10.13
N ASP A 527 31.95 19.85 -9.03
CA ASP A 527 32.46 20.95 -8.21
C ASP A 527 33.38 21.88 -9.01
N GLU A 528 34.16 21.34 -9.96
CA GLU A 528 34.95 22.14 -10.91
C GLU A 528 34.07 23.04 -11.80
N GLN A 529 32.90 22.54 -12.25
CA GLN A 529 31.94 23.36 -13.01
C GLN A 529 31.21 24.36 -12.12
N LEU A 530 30.86 23.98 -10.89
CA LEU A 530 30.20 24.88 -9.94
C LEU A 530 31.11 26.05 -9.53
N ALA A 531 32.42 25.81 -9.37
CA ALA A 531 33.38 26.89 -9.14
C ALA A 531 33.48 27.87 -10.33
N ALA A 532 33.41 27.37 -11.56
CA ALA A 532 33.36 28.21 -12.76
C ALA A 532 32.03 28.99 -12.85
N TYR A 533 30.92 28.36 -12.49
CA TYR A 533 29.61 28.98 -12.35
C TYR A 533 29.63 30.13 -11.32
N ASP A 534 30.14 29.91 -10.12
CA ASP A 534 30.23 30.93 -9.06
C ASP A 534 31.06 32.14 -9.52
N THR A 535 32.18 31.87 -10.20
CA THR A 535 33.03 32.92 -10.77
C THR A 535 32.27 33.75 -11.81
N ALA A 536 31.48 33.08 -12.66
CA ALA A 536 30.67 33.76 -13.67
C ALA A 536 29.56 34.61 -13.05
N LEU A 537 28.85 34.08 -12.06
CA LEU A 537 27.79 34.79 -11.34
C LEU A 537 28.31 35.99 -10.54
N GLY A 538 29.44 35.83 -9.86
CA GLY A 538 30.01 36.90 -9.03
C GLY A 538 30.62 38.02 -9.87
N ALA A 539 31.67 37.72 -10.61
CA ALA A 539 32.48 38.76 -11.26
C ALA A 539 31.91 39.20 -12.60
N GLN A 540 31.40 38.26 -13.40
CA GLN A 540 31.14 38.51 -14.82
C GLN A 540 29.74 39.06 -15.06
N VAL A 541 28.73 38.51 -14.37
CA VAL A 541 27.37 39.09 -14.37
C VAL A 541 27.40 40.49 -13.76
N ALA A 542 28.14 40.72 -12.68
CA ALA A 542 28.31 42.06 -12.12
C ALA A 542 28.95 43.04 -13.12
N SER A 543 30.01 42.62 -13.82
CA SER A 543 30.65 43.43 -14.85
C SER A 543 29.71 43.76 -16.01
N PHE A 544 28.89 42.79 -16.46
CA PHE A 544 27.86 43.01 -17.47
C PHE A 544 26.78 43.97 -16.98
N ASN A 545 26.30 43.81 -15.74
CA ASN A 545 25.31 44.68 -15.12
C ASN A 545 25.79 46.14 -15.01
N GLN A 546 27.08 46.38 -14.75
CA GLN A 546 27.65 47.73 -14.78
C GLN A 546 27.61 48.37 -16.17
N LEU A 547 27.76 47.59 -17.23
CA LEU A 547 27.62 48.08 -18.61
C LEU A 547 26.17 48.35 -18.97
N VAL A 548 25.26 47.45 -18.59
CA VAL A 548 23.81 47.59 -18.84
C VAL A 548 23.24 48.78 -18.07
N ALA A 549 23.68 49.03 -16.82
CA ALA A 549 23.23 50.17 -16.03
C ALA A 549 23.54 51.53 -16.70
N LYS A 550 24.63 51.62 -17.48
CA LYS A 550 25.00 52.85 -18.23
C LYS A 550 24.03 53.17 -19.36
N THR A 551 23.21 52.21 -19.79
CA THR A 551 22.21 52.40 -20.86
C THR A 551 20.81 52.67 -20.30
N GLY A 552 20.64 52.74 -18.97
CA GLY A 552 19.35 52.92 -18.30
C GLY A 552 18.49 51.65 -18.26
N ALA A 553 19.02 50.52 -18.72
CA ALA A 553 18.39 49.21 -18.62
C ALA A 553 18.56 48.59 -17.22
N ALA A 554 17.63 47.74 -16.82
CA ALA A 554 17.68 47.06 -15.52
C ALA A 554 18.76 45.98 -15.50
N ALA A 555 19.30 45.69 -14.32
CA ALA A 555 20.30 44.66 -14.13
C ALA A 555 19.71 43.26 -14.37
N VAL A 556 20.57 42.35 -14.83
CA VAL A 556 20.30 40.90 -14.77
C VAL A 556 20.28 40.49 -13.31
N VAL A 557 19.22 39.80 -12.91
CA VAL A 557 18.99 39.35 -11.53
C VAL A 557 19.37 37.87 -11.45
N ILE A 558 20.15 37.52 -10.44
CA ILE A 558 20.40 36.12 -10.09
C ILE A 558 19.24 35.71 -9.19
N GLY A 559 18.37 34.84 -9.70
CA GLY A 559 17.17 34.35 -9.01
C GLY A 559 17.44 33.21 -8.03
#